data_AF-A0A171DPA0-F1
#
_entry.id   AF-A0A171DPA0-F1
#
_cell.length_a   1.000
_cell.length_b   1.000
_cell.length_c   1.000
_cell.angle_alpha   90.00
_cell.angle_beta   90.00
_cell.angle_gamma   90.00
#
_symmetry.space_group_name_H-M   'P 1'
#
loop_
_entity.id
_entity.type
_entity.pdbx_description
1 polymer ?
#
loop_
_entity_poly.entity_id
_entity_poly.type
_entity_poly.pdbx_seq_one_letter_code
_entity_poly.pdbx_strand_id
1 'polypeptide(L)'
;MVMLIKKEMHYAMKESLKAAGFSATRSRGIFIQGRESGGSGWLGLNENDSEMPRSLSIDPVVGVRHDKVQEAWAELDANSDILKSPTLFSPLGYLMPEPAYREWRFSRDGDHRSTAREITSSVMQYGGPFIERWADWRNFSEGIHETDLLLDVNRFIIIPIVRAFDGDVLGAKDMVDQEVARLDSMSSEDVYAKRYRAFAERFTVRFSVR
;
A
#
# COMPACT_ATOMS: atom_id res chain seq x y z
N MET A 1 -21.57 -9.87 22.20
CA MET A 1 -22.56 -9.40 21.21
C MET A 1 -21.99 -8.36 20.23
N VAL A 2 -21.09 -7.46 20.67
CA VAL A 2 -20.36 -6.49 19.80
C VAL A 2 -19.54 -7.16 18.68
N MET A 3 -19.07 -8.39 18.86
CA MET A 3 -18.26 -9.10 17.86
C MET A 3 -19.03 -9.66 16.64
N LEU A 4 -20.37 -9.59 16.62
CA LEU A 4 -21.16 -10.29 15.59
C LEU A 4 -21.05 -9.62 14.21
N ILE A 5 -21.34 -8.30 14.12
CA ILE A 5 -21.30 -7.54 12.86
C ILE A 5 -19.93 -7.61 12.21
N LYS A 6 -18.86 -7.40 12.99
CA LYS A 6 -17.48 -7.44 12.49
C LYS A 6 -17.14 -8.82 11.92
N LYS A 7 -17.54 -9.90 12.60
CA LYS A 7 -17.31 -11.27 12.13
C LYS A 7 -18.11 -11.57 10.85
N GLU A 8 -19.37 -11.15 10.80
CA GLU A 8 -20.25 -11.35 9.64
C GLU A 8 -19.77 -10.55 8.42
N MET A 9 -19.38 -9.28 8.61
CA MET A 9 -18.75 -8.45 7.58
C MET A 9 -17.49 -9.13 7.03
N HIS A 10 -16.56 -9.55 7.89
CA HIS A 10 -15.34 -10.22 7.42
C HIS A 10 -15.62 -11.50 6.66
N TYR A 11 -16.61 -12.28 7.10
CA TYR A 11 -17.02 -13.49 6.40
C TYR A 11 -17.62 -13.17 5.03
N ALA A 12 -18.53 -12.19 4.94
CA ALA A 12 -19.14 -11.75 3.69
C ALA A 12 -18.09 -11.19 2.71
N MET A 13 -17.18 -10.34 3.19
CA MET A 13 -16.07 -9.79 2.39
C MET A 13 -15.15 -10.90 1.89
N LYS A 14 -14.74 -11.84 2.76
CA LYS A 14 -13.88 -12.95 2.38
C LYS A 14 -14.50 -13.82 1.29
N GLU A 15 -15.77 -14.19 1.44
CA GLU A 15 -16.47 -15.02 0.44
C GLU A 15 -16.60 -14.30 -0.90
N SER A 16 -16.96 -13.01 -0.89
CA SER A 16 -17.12 -12.21 -2.11
C SER A 16 -15.78 -11.98 -2.83
N LEU A 17 -14.74 -11.56 -2.09
CA LEU A 17 -13.41 -11.29 -2.63
C LEU A 17 -12.70 -12.55 -3.14
N LYS A 18 -12.96 -13.71 -2.52
CA LYS A 18 -12.44 -14.99 -3.01
C LYS A 18 -12.87 -15.28 -4.44
N ALA A 19 -14.12 -14.98 -4.79
CA ALA A 19 -14.62 -15.14 -6.16
C ALA A 19 -13.91 -14.21 -7.16
N ALA A 20 -13.36 -13.08 -6.69
CA ALA A 20 -12.56 -12.14 -7.46
C ALA A 20 -11.05 -12.47 -7.48
N GLY A 21 -10.64 -13.63 -6.93
CA GLY A 21 -9.24 -14.05 -6.91
C GLY A 21 -8.39 -13.46 -5.78
N PHE A 22 -9.00 -12.73 -4.85
CA PHE A 22 -8.32 -12.26 -3.65
C PHE A 22 -8.29 -13.34 -2.56
N SER A 23 -7.20 -13.39 -1.80
CA SER A 23 -7.01 -14.27 -0.65
C SER A 23 -6.78 -13.45 0.61
N ALA A 24 -7.47 -13.79 1.70
CA ALA A 24 -7.26 -13.16 2.99
C ALA A 24 -5.86 -13.47 3.53
N THR A 25 -5.20 -12.47 4.10
CA THR A 25 -3.92 -12.65 4.80
C THR A 25 -4.11 -13.00 6.28
N ARG A 26 -3.01 -13.21 7.00
CA ARG A 26 -3.03 -13.32 8.47
C ARG A 26 -3.39 -12.00 9.14
N SER A 27 -3.15 -10.87 8.47
CA SER A 27 -3.54 -9.54 8.93
C SER A 27 -5.01 -9.33 8.61
N ARG A 28 -5.82 -9.16 9.66
CA ARG A 28 -7.26 -8.97 9.53
C ARG A 28 -7.57 -7.74 8.67
N GLY A 29 -8.52 -7.87 7.74
CA GLY A 29 -8.92 -6.79 6.84
C GLY A 29 -7.97 -6.54 5.67
N ILE A 30 -6.95 -7.38 5.47
CA ILE A 30 -6.04 -7.29 4.32
C ILE A 30 -6.18 -8.52 3.43
N PHE A 31 -6.31 -8.27 2.13
CA PHE A 31 -6.43 -9.28 1.08
C PHE A 31 -5.38 -9.04 -0.01
N ILE A 32 -4.89 -10.14 -0.59
CA ILE A 32 -3.88 -10.12 -1.65
C ILE A 32 -4.40 -10.86 -2.87
N GLN A 33 -4.08 -10.35 -4.05
CA GLN A 33 -4.40 -10.97 -5.33
C GLN A 33 -3.10 -11.06 -6.15
N GLY A 34 -2.59 -12.26 -6.37
CA GLY A 34 -1.36 -12.45 -7.14
C GLY A 34 -1.51 -11.96 -8.59
N ARG A 35 -0.46 -11.37 -9.15
CA ARG A 35 -0.36 -11.02 -10.57
C ARG A 35 0.88 -11.65 -11.17
N GLU A 36 0.78 -12.11 -12.41
CA GLU A 36 1.91 -12.71 -13.12
C GLU A 36 2.97 -11.66 -13.52
N SER A 37 2.56 -10.38 -13.59
CA SER A 37 3.38 -9.24 -13.99
C SER A 37 4.45 -8.79 -12.98
N GLY A 38 4.57 -9.47 -11.84
CA GLY A 38 5.63 -9.30 -10.85
C GLY A 38 5.22 -8.65 -9.53
N GLY A 39 4.16 -7.82 -9.53
CA GLY A 39 3.54 -7.29 -8.31
C GLY A 39 2.36 -8.13 -7.82
N SER A 40 1.82 -7.79 -6.66
CA SER A 40 0.53 -8.33 -6.18
C SER A 40 -0.46 -7.21 -5.93
N GLY A 41 -1.72 -7.42 -6.30
CA GLY A 41 -2.82 -6.57 -5.86
C GLY A 41 -2.99 -6.68 -4.35
N TRP A 42 -3.27 -5.55 -3.70
CA TRP A 42 -3.45 -5.41 -2.27
C TRP A 42 -4.78 -4.70 -2.01
N LEU A 43 -5.56 -5.19 -1.06
CA LEU A 43 -6.81 -4.56 -0.64
C LEU A 43 -6.86 -4.53 0.88
N GLY A 44 -6.96 -3.32 1.44
CA GLY A 44 -7.22 -3.08 2.85
C GLY A 44 -8.65 -2.61 3.02
N LEU A 45 -9.36 -3.14 4.02
CA LEU A 45 -10.73 -2.72 4.28
C LEU A 45 -10.80 -1.35 4.97
N ASN A 46 -9.79 -0.98 5.77
CA ASN A 46 -9.78 0.22 6.63
C ASN A 46 -11.09 0.37 7.42
N GLU A 47 -11.16 -0.33 8.54
CA GLU A 47 -12.38 -0.38 9.34
C GLU A 47 -12.46 0.82 10.29
N ASN A 48 -13.63 1.45 10.33
CA ASN A 48 -14.00 2.44 11.33
C ASN A 48 -15.10 1.87 12.23
N ASP A 49 -14.77 1.59 13.49
CA ASP A 49 -15.64 0.97 14.49
C ASP A 49 -16.25 1.96 15.50
N SER A 50 -16.15 3.26 15.25
CA SER A 50 -16.69 4.31 16.13
C SER A 50 -18.20 4.24 16.38
N GLU A 51 -18.98 3.67 15.45
CA GLU A 51 -20.45 3.51 15.58
C GLU A 51 -20.88 2.14 16.15
N MET A 52 -19.94 1.30 16.57
CA MET A 52 -20.27 -0.03 17.09
C MET A 52 -21.04 0.05 18.42
N PRO A 53 -21.99 -0.88 18.68
CA PRO A 53 -22.34 -2.05 17.88
C PRO A 53 -23.50 -1.79 16.89
N ARG A 54 -23.79 -0.54 16.52
CA ARG A 54 -24.90 -0.23 15.59
C ARG A 54 -24.49 -0.50 14.15
N SER A 55 -23.27 -0.10 13.82
CA SER A 55 -22.70 -0.14 12.48
C SER A 55 -21.19 -0.22 12.53
N LEU A 56 -20.62 -0.75 11.45
CA LEU A 56 -19.20 -0.73 11.13
C LEU A 56 -19.05 -0.14 9.73
N SER A 57 -18.29 0.93 9.57
CA SER A 57 -17.98 1.49 8.25
C SER A 57 -16.62 0.98 7.78
N ILE A 58 -16.45 0.87 6.46
CA ILE A 58 -15.16 0.58 5.83
C ILE A 58 -14.92 1.54 4.67
N ASP A 59 -13.69 1.99 4.48
CA ASP A 59 -13.22 2.79 3.34
C ASP A 59 -12.11 2.05 2.58
N PRO A 60 -12.46 1.13 1.66
CA PRO A 60 -11.49 0.24 1.04
C PRO A 60 -10.35 0.99 0.36
N VAL A 61 -9.12 0.54 0.60
CA VAL A 61 -7.91 1.03 -0.08
C VAL A 61 -7.37 -0.06 -0.99
N VAL A 62 -7.20 0.31 -2.27
CA VAL A 62 -6.62 -0.56 -3.30
C VAL A 62 -5.16 -0.18 -3.49
N GLY A 63 -4.30 -1.17 -3.53
CA GLY A 63 -2.87 -0.97 -3.71
C GLY A 63 -2.20 -2.06 -4.52
N VAL A 64 -0.91 -1.86 -4.75
CA VAL A 64 0.00 -2.84 -5.30
C VAL A 64 1.18 -3.02 -4.37
N ARG A 65 1.58 -4.26 -4.16
CA ARG A 65 2.77 -4.64 -3.40
C ARG A 65 3.81 -5.23 -4.34
N HIS A 66 4.99 -4.60 -4.38
CA HIS A 66 6.19 -5.15 -5.00
C HIS A 66 7.10 -5.67 -3.90
N ASP A 67 7.10 -7.00 -3.69
CA ASP A 67 7.76 -7.62 -2.53
C ASP A 67 9.25 -7.26 -2.46
N LYS A 68 9.97 -7.26 -3.60
CA LYS A 68 11.37 -6.84 -3.66
C LYS A 68 11.62 -5.41 -3.15
N VAL A 69 10.67 -4.49 -3.40
CA VAL A 69 10.75 -3.10 -2.93
C VAL A 69 10.44 -3.01 -1.44
N GLN A 70 9.39 -3.71 -0.97
CA GLN A 70 9.02 -3.74 0.45
C GLN A 70 10.10 -4.38 1.32
N GLU A 71 10.71 -5.48 0.86
CA GLU A 71 11.81 -6.17 1.53
C GLU A 71 13.05 -5.26 1.62
N ALA A 72 13.45 -4.65 0.51
CA ALA A 72 14.54 -3.68 0.51
C ALA A 72 14.24 -2.52 1.47
N TRP A 73 13.04 -1.97 1.44
CA TRP A 73 12.67 -0.87 2.33
C TRP A 73 12.69 -1.31 3.80
N ALA A 74 12.10 -2.45 4.15
CA ALA A 74 12.07 -2.97 5.51
C ALA A 74 13.48 -3.18 6.09
N GLU A 75 14.42 -3.67 5.28
CA GLU A 75 15.82 -3.86 5.67
C GLU A 75 16.57 -2.54 5.88
N LEU A 76 16.39 -1.61 4.93
CA LEU A 76 17.05 -0.30 4.95
C LEU A 76 16.52 0.61 6.05
N ASP A 77 15.24 0.48 6.39
CA ASP A 77 14.58 1.26 7.44
C ASP A 77 14.58 0.56 8.81
N ALA A 78 15.06 -0.69 8.87
CA ALA A 78 15.00 -1.56 10.05
C ALA A 78 13.56 -1.68 10.62
N ASN A 79 12.56 -1.71 9.74
CA ASN A 79 11.15 -1.69 10.10
C ASN A 79 10.36 -2.75 9.32
N SER A 80 10.08 -3.88 9.97
CA SER A 80 9.36 -4.99 9.35
C SER A 80 7.86 -4.75 9.17
N ASP A 81 7.28 -3.72 9.81
CA ASP A 81 5.86 -3.40 9.62
C ASP A 81 5.56 -2.93 8.19
N ILE A 82 6.58 -2.43 7.47
CA ILE A 82 6.49 -2.06 6.05
C ILE A 82 5.96 -3.24 5.21
N LEU A 83 6.34 -4.48 5.54
CA LEU A 83 5.94 -5.68 4.79
C LEU A 83 4.41 -5.94 4.79
N LYS A 84 3.66 -5.30 5.67
CA LYS A 84 2.19 -5.41 5.75
C LYS A 84 1.48 -4.45 4.78
N SER A 85 2.18 -3.41 4.33
CA SER A 85 1.63 -2.33 3.53
C SER A 85 1.81 -2.58 2.03
N PRO A 86 0.96 -1.97 1.18
CA PRO A 86 1.24 -1.89 -0.24
C PRO A 86 2.39 -0.91 -0.50
N THR A 87 3.07 -1.09 -1.64
CA THR A 87 4.09 -0.15 -2.13
C THR A 87 3.48 1.13 -2.65
N LEU A 88 2.31 1.01 -3.29
CA LEU A 88 1.53 2.12 -3.83
C LEU A 88 0.06 1.85 -3.56
N PHE A 89 -0.72 2.86 -3.21
CA PHE A 89 -2.14 2.68 -2.96
C PHE A 89 -2.97 3.94 -3.21
N SER A 90 -4.28 3.75 -3.32
CA SER A 90 -5.27 4.80 -3.39
C SER A 90 -6.56 4.33 -2.70
N PRO A 91 -7.27 5.19 -1.94
CA PRO A 91 -8.61 4.86 -1.49
C PRO A 91 -9.52 4.65 -2.70
N LEU A 92 -10.34 3.60 -2.66
CA LEU A 92 -11.16 3.16 -3.79
C LEU A 92 -12.05 4.29 -4.32
N GLY A 93 -12.60 5.13 -3.45
CA GLY A 93 -13.46 6.25 -3.83
C GLY A 93 -12.77 7.29 -4.75
N TYR A 94 -11.45 7.43 -4.69
CA TYR A 94 -10.69 8.31 -5.59
C TYR A 94 -10.37 7.67 -6.95
N LEU A 95 -10.55 6.36 -7.09
CA LEU A 95 -10.44 5.64 -8.37
C LEU A 95 -11.78 5.57 -9.11
N MET A 96 -12.88 5.97 -8.46
CA MET A 96 -14.23 5.97 -9.02
C MET A 96 -14.52 7.27 -9.80
N PRO A 97 -15.56 7.28 -10.66
CA PRO A 97 -16.13 8.53 -11.18
C PRO A 97 -16.50 9.46 -10.04
N GLU A 98 -16.28 10.76 -10.21
CA GLU A 98 -16.40 11.77 -9.15
C GLU A 98 -15.51 11.42 -7.94
N PRO A 99 -14.18 11.61 -8.09
CA PRO A 99 -13.20 11.20 -7.08
C PRO A 99 -13.45 11.88 -5.73
N ALA A 100 -13.75 11.08 -4.71
CA ALA A 100 -14.04 11.55 -3.36
C ALA A 100 -13.80 10.45 -2.32
N TYR A 101 -13.73 10.84 -1.05
CA TYR A 101 -13.85 9.88 0.05
C TYR A 101 -15.20 9.15 -0.05
N ARG A 102 -15.15 7.81 0.04
CA ARG A 102 -16.33 6.95 0.02
C ARG A 102 -16.17 5.84 1.04
N GLU A 103 -17.23 5.60 1.81
CA GLU A 103 -17.31 4.52 2.79
C GLU A 103 -18.56 3.68 2.56
N TRP A 104 -18.48 2.41 2.94
CA TRP A 104 -19.61 1.48 2.96
C TRP A 104 -19.92 1.09 4.41
N ARG A 105 -21.20 1.16 4.78
CA ARG A 105 -21.66 0.87 6.14
C ARG A 105 -22.29 -0.52 6.23
N PHE A 106 -21.78 -1.33 7.15
CA PHE A 106 -22.38 -2.60 7.57
C PHE A 106 -23.19 -2.38 8.84
N SER A 107 -24.52 -2.36 8.70
CA SER A 107 -25.46 -2.20 9.82
C SER A 107 -25.75 -3.53 10.51
N ARG A 108 -26.13 -3.49 11.79
CA ARG A 108 -26.43 -4.70 12.58
C ARG A 108 -27.38 -5.70 11.91
N ASP A 109 -28.47 -5.19 11.37
CA ASP A 109 -29.54 -6.01 10.77
C ASP A 109 -29.55 -5.89 9.23
N GLY A 110 -28.43 -5.44 8.65
CA GLY A 110 -28.30 -5.23 7.20
C GLY A 110 -27.88 -6.49 6.42
N ASP A 111 -28.07 -6.45 5.10
CA ASP A 111 -27.59 -7.51 4.20
C ASP A 111 -26.09 -7.33 3.91
N HIS A 112 -25.25 -7.89 4.77
CA HIS A 112 -23.79 -7.80 4.63
C HIS A 112 -23.27 -8.48 3.36
N ARG A 113 -23.98 -9.48 2.82
CA ARG A 113 -23.56 -10.17 1.59
C ARG A 113 -23.78 -9.29 0.38
N SER A 114 -24.92 -8.60 0.32
CA SER A 114 -25.19 -7.62 -0.74
C SER A 114 -24.15 -6.49 -0.73
N THR A 115 -23.90 -5.88 0.43
CA THR A 115 -22.88 -4.83 0.59
C THR A 115 -21.49 -5.33 0.18
N ALA A 116 -21.09 -6.53 0.61
CA ALA A 116 -19.79 -7.10 0.22
C ALA A 116 -19.64 -7.33 -1.29
N ARG A 117 -20.72 -7.74 -1.98
CA ARG A 117 -20.72 -7.88 -3.44
C ARG A 117 -20.59 -6.54 -4.15
N GLU A 118 -21.29 -5.52 -3.66
CA GLU A 118 -21.20 -4.16 -4.20
C GLU A 118 -19.77 -3.60 -4.09
N ILE A 119 -19.15 -3.75 -2.91
CA ILE A 119 -17.75 -3.35 -2.69
C ILE A 119 -16.82 -4.14 -3.61
N THR A 120 -16.99 -5.46 -3.70
CA THR A 120 -16.15 -6.31 -4.56
C THR A 120 -16.29 -5.91 -6.04
N SER A 121 -17.52 -5.65 -6.50
CA SER A 121 -17.77 -5.18 -7.86
C SER A 121 -17.08 -3.84 -8.12
N SER A 122 -17.15 -2.92 -7.15
CA SER A 122 -16.49 -1.61 -7.23
C SER A 122 -14.95 -1.75 -7.26
N VAL A 123 -14.39 -2.62 -6.42
CA VAL A 123 -12.95 -2.94 -6.43
C VAL A 123 -12.54 -3.49 -7.79
N MET A 124 -13.30 -4.43 -8.37
CA MET A 124 -12.95 -5.00 -9.67
C MET A 124 -13.09 -3.99 -10.81
N GLN A 125 -14.12 -3.15 -10.77
CA GLN A 125 -14.39 -2.17 -11.81
C GLN A 125 -13.40 -0.99 -11.79
N TYR A 126 -13.09 -0.46 -10.60
CA TYR A 126 -12.31 0.78 -10.46
C TYR A 126 -10.91 0.56 -9.89
N GLY A 127 -10.75 -0.39 -8.98
CA GLY A 127 -9.45 -0.81 -8.44
C GLY A 127 -8.68 -1.77 -9.34
N GLY A 128 -9.38 -2.59 -10.13
CA GLY A 128 -8.78 -3.55 -11.06
C GLY A 128 -7.79 -2.91 -12.04
N PRO A 129 -8.17 -1.85 -12.78
CA PRO A 129 -7.26 -1.14 -13.68
C PRO A 129 -6.04 -0.54 -12.97
N PHE A 130 -6.22 -0.06 -11.73
CA PHE A 130 -5.10 0.44 -10.92
C PHE A 130 -4.11 -0.69 -10.60
N ILE A 131 -4.61 -1.83 -10.12
CA ILE A 131 -3.78 -3.00 -9.81
C ILE A 131 -3.05 -3.47 -11.08
N GLU A 132 -3.77 -3.62 -12.19
CA GLU A 132 -3.20 -4.12 -13.44
C GLU A 132 -2.05 -3.24 -13.94
N ARG A 133 -2.25 -1.91 -13.94
CA ARG A 133 -1.21 -0.96 -14.34
C ARG A 133 0.01 -1.05 -13.44
N TRP A 134 -0.18 -0.96 -12.13
CA TRP A 134 0.93 -0.77 -11.18
C TRP A 134 1.59 -2.08 -10.74
N ALA A 135 0.93 -3.23 -10.92
CA ALA A 135 1.53 -4.54 -10.64
C ALA A 135 2.54 -4.97 -11.69
N ASP A 136 2.52 -4.39 -12.89
CA ASP A 136 3.58 -4.55 -13.87
C ASP A 136 4.83 -3.75 -13.43
N TRP A 137 5.96 -4.43 -13.32
CA TRP A 137 7.19 -3.79 -12.84
C TRP A 137 7.62 -2.63 -13.73
N ARG A 138 7.49 -2.74 -15.05
CA ARG A 138 7.94 -1.70 -15.98
C ARG A 138 7.08 -0.44 -15.84
N ASN A 139 5.76 -0.60 -15.87
CA ASN A 139 4.84 0.51 -15.63
C ASN A 139 5.06 1.15 -14.26
N PHE A 140 5.34 0.34 -13.24
CA PHE A 140 5.65 0.83 -11.91
C PHE A 140 6.96 1.61 -11.89
N SER A 141 8.05 1.04 -12.39
CA SER A 141 9.36 1.66 -12.27
C SER A 141 9.50 2.92 -13.12
N GLU A 142 8.90 2.96 -14.31
CA GLU A 142 8.81 4.15 -15.18
C GLU A 142 7.80 5.19 -14.65
N GLY A 143 6.74 4.78 -13.94
CA GLY A 143 5.68 5.70 -13.51
C GLY A 143 5.86 6.29 -12.10
N ILE A 144 6.64 5.64 -11.24
CA ILE A 144 6.68 5.96 -9.79
C ILE A 144 7.28 7.34 -9.49
N HIS A 145 8.09 7.89 -10.39
CA HIS A 145 8.72 9.20 -10.22
C HIS A 145 7.80 10.37 -10.58
N GLU A 146 6.75 10.15 -11.37
CA GLU A 146 5.81 11.19 -11.81
C GLU A 146 4.47 11.14 -11.07
N THR A 147 4.21 10.08 -10.31
CA THR A 147 2.91 9.90 -9.65
C THR A 147 2.81 10.70 -8.34
N ASP A 148 1.62 11.25 -8.07
CA ASP A 148 1.26 11.88 -6.79
C ASP A 148 0.74 10.87 -5.74
N LEU A 149 0.79 9.58 -6.05
CA LEU A 149 0.31 8.51 -5.17
C LEU A 149 1.27 8.18 -4.02
N LEU A 150 2.51 8.68 -4.07
CA LEU A 150 3.47 8.53 -2.98
C LEU A 150 3.49 9.78 -2.10
N LEU A 151 3.38 9.58 -0.79
CA LEU A 151 3.71 10.62 0.19
C LEU A 151 5.16 11.06 0.00
N ASP A 152 5.43 12.36 0.12
CA ASP A 152 6.76 12.94 -0.12
C ASP A 152 7.89 12.22 0.63
N VAL A 153 7.67 11.92 1.90
CA VAL A 153 8.65 11.19 2.74
C VAL A 153 8.97 9.78 2.22
N ASN A 154 8.01 9.13 1.56
CA ASN A 154 8.21 7.80 0.97
C ASN A 154 8.88 7.88 -0.41
N ARG A 155 8.74 9.00 -1.14
CA ARG A 155 9.37 9.20 -2.45
C ARG A 155 10.90 9.09 -2.35
N PHE A 156 11.48 9.74 -1.35
CA PHE A 156 12.92 9.72 -1.08
C PHE A 156 13.45 8.33 -0.71
N ILE A 157 12.58 7.39 -0.33
CA ILE A 157 12.98 6.02 0.00
C ILE A 157 12.71 5.07 -1.18
N ILE A 158 11.51 5.09 -1.74
CA ILE A 158 11.07 4.15 -2.76
C ILE A 158 11.78 4.40 -4.09
N ILE A 159 11.91 5.65 -4.53
CA ILE A 159 12.46 5.95 -5.87
C ILE A 159 13.92 5.49 -5.99
N PRO A 160 14.83 5.75 -5.02
CA PRO A 160 16.18 5.21 -5.07
C PRO A 160 16.22 3.67 -5.08
N ILE A 161 15.38 3.00 -4.28
CA ILE A 161 15.29 1.52 -4.28
C ILE A 161 14.90 1.01 -5.67
N VAL A 162 13.89 1.62 -6.29
CA VAL A 162 13.41 1.24 -7.62
C VAL A 162 14.49 1.45 -8.68
N ARG A 163 15.16 2.61 -8.68
CA ARG A 163 16.27 2.89 -9.61
C ARG A 163 17.41 1.89 -9.47
N ALA A 164 17.78 1.53 -8.24
CA ALA A 164 18.80 0.52 -8.00
C ALA A 164 18.38 -0.87 -8.53
N PHE A 165 17.10 -1.25 -8.40
CA PHE A 165 16.59 -2.48 -9.00
C PHE A 165 16.53 -2.47 -10.53
N ASP A 166 16.41 -1.29 -11.14
CA ASP A 166 16.50 -1.10 -12.59
C ASP A 166 17.96 -1.00 -13.09
N GLY A 167 18.94 -1.09 -12.19
CA GLY A 167 20.37 -1.07 -12.51
C GLY A 167 21.01 0.32 -12.51
N ASP A 168 20.24 1.40 -12.31
CA ASP A 168 20.77 2.76 -12.12
C ASP A 168 21.21 2.97 -10.66
N VAL A 169 22.21 2.19 -10.23
CA VAL A 169 22.74 2.25 -8.86
C VAL A 169 23.40 3.60 -8.58
N LEU A 170 24.12 4.16 -9.54
CA LEU A 170 24.80 5.45 -9.39
C LEU A 170 23.78 6.59 -9.25
N GLY A 171 22.79 6.66 -10.14
CA GLY A 171 21.75 7.67 -10.05
C GLY A 171 20.86 7.49 -8.82
N ALA A 172 20.65 6.25 -8.36
CA ALA A 172 19.97 6.00 -7.09
C ALA A 172 20.77 6.53 -5.89
N LYS A 173 22.09 6.31 -5.87
CA LYS A 173 22.98 6.83 -4.83
C LYS A 173 23.00 8.34 -4.82
N ASP A 174 23.10 8.99 -5.99
CA ASP A 174 23.11 10.45 -6.09
C ASP A 174 21.84 11.06 -5.48
N MET A 175 20.67 10.45 -5.68
CA MET A 175 19.42 10.90 -5.06
C MET A 175 19.46 10.80 -3.53
N VAL A 176 20.01 9.71 -3.00
CA VAL A 176 20.15 9.50 -1.56
C VAL A 176 21.09 10.54 -0.95
N ASP A 177 22.23 10.78 -1.59
CA ASP A 177 23.23 11.75 -1.14
C ASP A 177 22.70 13.20 -1.18
N GLN A 178 21.93 13.56 -2.21
CA GLN A 178 21.27 14.87 -2.31
C GLN A 178 20.30 15.11 -1.16
N GLU A 179 19.51 14.10 -0.79
CA GLU A 179 18.59 14.22 0.32
C GLU A 179 19.32 14.28 1.66
N VAL A 180 20.41 13.53 1.85
CA VAL A 180 21.29 13.69 3.03
C VAL A 180 21.82 15.12 3.13
N ALA A 181 22.33 15.68 2.03
CA ALA A 181 22.84 17.05 2.00
C ALA A 181 21.75 18.10 2.31
N ARG A 182 20.51 17.89 1.84
CA ARG A 182 19.36 18.75 2.19
C ARG A 182 19.11 18.76 3.70
N LEU A 183 19.28 17.59 4.33
CA LEU A 183 19.03 17.38 5.76
C LEU A 183 20.18 17.86 6.66
N ASP A 184 21.35 18.21 6.14
CA ASP A 184 22.48 18.72 6.95
C ASP A 184 22.16 20.03 7.68
N SER A 185 21.24 20.82 7.14
CA SER A 185 20.72 22.02 7.79
C SER A 185 19.74 21.75 8.94
N MET A 186 19.27 20.51 9.10
CA MET A 186 18.29 20.11 10.10
C MET A 186 18.96 19.59 11.38
N SER A 187 18.28 19.78 12.52
CA SER A 187 18.74 19.29 13.82
C SER A 187 19.04 17.79 13.80
N SER A 188 20.06 17.37 14.54
CA SER A 188 20.37 15.95 14.78
C SER A 188 19.27 15.22 15.56
N GLU A 189 18.42 15.96 16.27
CA GLU A 189 17.26 15.44 17.00
C GLU A 189 16.00 15.32 16.12
N ASP A 190 16.05 15.81 14.87
CA ASP A 190 14.95 15.64 13.94
C ASP A 190 14.78 14.15 13.59
N VAL A 191 13.59 13.62 13.89
CA VAL A 191 13.27 12.19 13.77
C VAL A 191 13.39 11.72 12.33
N TYR A 192 12.96 12.53 11.36
CA TYR A 192 13.06 12.19 9.95
C TYR A 192 14.52 12.20 9.50
N ALA A 193 15.27 13.26 9.81
CA ALA A 193 16.66 13.40 9.40
C ALA A 193 17.53 12.26 9.97
N LYS A 194 17.33 11.89 11.24
CA LYS A 194 18.02 10.75 11.86
C LYS A 194 17.71 9.43 11.17
N ARG A 195 16.42 9.16 10.91
CA ARG A 195 15.97 7.93 10.24
C ARG A 195 16.50 7.85 8.81
N TYR A 196 16.45 8.95 8.05
CA TYR A 196 16.90 8.98 6.67
C TYR A 196 18.43 8.81 6.52
N ARG A 197 19.24 9.40 7.42
CA ARG A 197 20.69 9.16 7.42
C ARG A 197 21.04 7.68 7.65
N ALA A 198 20.35 7.02 8.59
CA ALA A 198 20.52 5.58 8.82
C ALA A 198 20.10 4.74 7.60
N PHE A 199 19.01 5.15 6.92
CA PHE A 199 18.61 4.57 5.64
C PHE A 199 19.70 4.72 4.57
N ALA A 200 20.29 5.92 4.41
CA ALA A 200 21.32 6.22 3.42
C ALA A 200 22.61 5.39 3.60
N GLU A 201 23.06 5.23 4.84
CA GLU A 201 24.20 4.36 5.18
C GLU A 201 23.94 2.91 4.74
N ARG A 202 22.77 2.37 5.11
CA ARG A 202 22.36 1.01 4.74
C ARG A 202 22.14 0.86 3.24
N PHE A 203 21.63 1.89 2.57
CA PHE A 203 21.40 1.91 1.13
C PHE A 203 22.72 1.72 0.39
N THR A 204 23.74 2.48 0.79
CA THR A 204 25.08 2.37 0.22
C THR A 204 25.62 0.96 0.39
N VAL A 205 25.52 0.37 1.58
CA VAL A 205 25.99 -1.01 1.82
C VAL A 205 25.23 -2.04 0.98
N ARG A 206 23.90 -1.92 0.89
CA ARG A 206 23.04 -2.87 0.18
C ARG A 206 23.29 -2.89 -1.32
N PHE A 207 23.42 -1.72 -1.93
CA PHE A 207 23.48 -1.56 -3.39
C PHE A 207 24.89 -1.25 -3.91
N SER A 208 25.92 -1.26 -3.05
CA SER A 208 27.31 -1.17 -3.53
C SER A 208 27.64 -2.30 -4.49
N VAL A 209 28.15 -1.93 -5.67
CA VAL A 209 28.70 -2.86 -6.65
C VAL A 209 29.91 -3.56 -6.02
N ARG A 210 29.91 -4.90 -5.99
CA ARG A 210 31.15 -5.68 -5.83
C ARG A 210 31.83 -5.82 -7.18
#